data_AF-A0A945MAI9-F1
#
_entry.id   AF-A0A945MAI9-F1
#
_cell.length_a   1.000
_cell.length_b   1.000
_cell.length_c   1.000
_cell.angle_alpha   90.00
_cell.angle_beta   90.00
_cell.angle_gamma   90.00
#
_symmetry.space_group_name_H-M   'P 1'
#
loop_
_entity.id
_entity.type
_entity.pdbx_description
1 polymer ?
#
loop_
_entity_poly.entity_id
_entity_poly.type
_entity_poly.pdbx_seq_one_letter_code
_entity_poly.pdbx_strand_id
1 'polypeptide(L)'
;MTGETQKLNKSSGLMHDKYGIELILDLHGCDASKFTRKSISQYFEELCILIDMQREELHFWDDIGVPDEEKQTSPHTQGTSAVQFILTSSIVIHTLDQLEAVYINIFSCKFYDPKVAEKFSVKWFSAKDHSARFIDRV
;
A
#
# COMPACT_ATOMS: atom_id res chain seq x y z
N MET A 1 -35.83 0.69 -11.18
CA MET A 1 -36.15 1.26 -9.85
C MET A 1 -36.17 0.08 -8.91
N THR A 2 -35.31 -0.08 -7.91
CA THR A 2 -34.65 0.90 -7.05
C THR A 2 -33.31 0.33 -6.58
N GLY A 3 -32.26 1.16 -6.64
CA GLY A 3 -30.98 0.83 -6.05
C GLY A 3 -31.06 0.91 -4.53
N GLU A 4 -30.53 -0.10 -3.86
CA GLU A 4 -30.26 -0.03 -2.43
C GLU A 4 -28.87 0.55 -2.24
N THR A 5 -28.84 1.87 -2.06
CA THR A 5 -27.68 2.58 -1.54
C THR A 5 -27.47 2.14 -0.10
N GLN A 6 -26.50 1.26 0.16
CA GLN A 6 -26.04 0.96 1.51
C GLN A 6 -25.59 2.28 2.16
N LYS A 7 -26.38 2.73 3.14
CA LYS A 7 -26.03 3.86 4.00
C LYS A 7 -24.80 3.46 4.81
N LEU A 8 -23.67 4.10 4.56
CA LEU A 8 -22.51 4.04 5.45
C LEU A 8 -22.91 4.63 6.81
N ASN A 9 -23.10 3.76 7.80
CA ASN A 9 -23.19 4.18 9.19
C ASN A 9 -21.80 4.60 9.66
N LYS A 10 -21.62 5.91 9.79
CA LYS A 10 -20.37 6.59 10.16
C LYS A 10 -19.98 6.44 11.65
N SER A 11 -20.44 5.40 12.36
CA SER A 11 -20.35 5.37 13.83
C SER A 11 -20.20 4.00 14.51
N SER A 12 -19.76 2.94 13.83
CA SER A 12 -19.28 1.74 14.54
C SER A 12 -18.11 1.14 13.78
N GLY A 13 -16.90 1.28 14.33
CA GLY A 13 -15.65 0.73 13.77
C GLY A 13 -15.57 -0.81 13.76
N LEU A 14 -16.70 -1.49 13.71
CA LEU A 14 -16.81 -2.94 13.55
C LEU A 14 -17.75 -3.18 12.37
N MET A 15 -17.18 -3.62 11.25
CA MET A 15 -17.98 -4.24 10.18
C MET A 15 -18.55 -5.53 10.77
N HIS A 16 -19.87 -5.59 11.00
CA HIS A 16 -20.51 -6.84 11.41
C HIS A 16 -20.13 -7.93 10.40
N ASP A 17 -19.60 -9.04 10.92
CA ASP A 17 -19.19 -10.25 10.21
C ASP A 17 -17.84 -10.25 9.45
N LYS A 18 -16.96 -9.25 9.63
CA LYS A 18 -15.62 -9.21 9.01
C LYS A 18 -14.53 -8.81 10.00
N TYR A 19 -13.36 -9.47 9.95
CA TYR A 19 -12.17 -9.05 10.70
C TYR A 19 -11.61 -7.72 10.18
N GLY A 20 -11.65 -7.49 8.87
CA GLY A 20 -11.10 -6.27 8.27
C GLY A 20 -11.34 -6.17 6.76
N ILE A 21 -10.58 -5.29 6.12
CA ILE A 21 -10.61 -5.03 4.68
C ILE A 21 -9.18 -4.96 4.13
N GLU A 22 -9.00 -5.35 2.87
CA GLU A 22 -7.73 -5.22 2.16
C GLU A 22 -7.91 -4.58 0.80
N LEU A 23 -7.06 -3.60 0.51
CA LEU A 23 -6.88 -3.02 -0.81
C LEU A 23 -5.56 -3.51 -1.39
N ILE A 24 -5.63 -4.14 -2.56
CA ILE A 24 -4.47 -4.59 -3.34
C ILE A 24 -4.35 -3.70 -4.56
N LEU A 25 -3.21 -3.03 -4.72
CA LEU A 25 -2.92 -2.12 -5.81
C LEU A 25 -1.75 -2.63 -6.64
N ASP A 26 -1.95 -2.64 -7.95
CA ASP A 26 -0.90 -2.84 -8.94
C ASP A 26 -0.73 -1.51 -9.69
N LEU A 27 0.41 -0.83 -9.52
CA LEU A 27 0.69 0.48 -10.13
C LEU A 27 1.82 0.33 -11.17
N HIS A 28 1.64 0.95 -12.35
CA HIS A 28 2.58 0.85 -13.47
C HIS A 28 2.92 2.20 -14.08
N GLY A 29 4.13 2.29 -14.66
CA GLY A 29 4.66 3.51 -15.28
C GLY A 29 4.89 4.63 -14.26
N CYS A 30 5.28 4.24 -13.04
CA CYS A 30 5.54 5.12 -11.91
C CYS A 30 6.86 5.89 -12.06
N ASP A 31 7.01 6.95 -11.27
CA ASP A 31 8.28 7.67 -11.13
C ASP A 31 9.24 6.88 -10.21
N ALA A 32 10.19 6.15 -10.81
CA ALA A 32 11.16 5.33 -10.07
C ALA A 32 12.05 6.14 -9.11
N SER A 33 12.17 7.47 -9.26
CA SER A 33 12.87 8.31 -8.28
C SER A 33 12.20 8.31 -6.90
N LYS A 34 10.95 7.85 -6.81
CA LYS A 34 10.17 7.68 -5.58
C LYS A 34 10.43 6.36 -4.87
N PHE A 35 11.20 5.43 -5.42
CA PHE A 35 11.39 4.09 -4.85
C PHE A 35 12.49 4.04 -3.77
N THR A 36 12.77 5.18 -3.15
CA THR A 36 13.77 5.27 -2.08
C THR A 36 13.16 4.97 -0.72
N ARG A 37 13.94 4.39 0.21
CA ARG A 37 13.52 4.20 1.61
C ARG A 37 12.89 5.47 2.20
N LYS A 38 13.50 6.64 1.95
CA LYS A 38 12.98 7.95 2.42
C LYS A 38 11.57 8.24 1.90
N SER A 39 11.37 8.13 0.58
CA SER A 39 10.06 8.38 -0.05
C SER A 39 9.01 7.36 0.43
N ILE A 40 9.39 6.09 0.55
CA ILE A 40 8.50 5.03 1.04
C ILE A 40 8.12 5.24 2.51
N SER A 41 9.06 5.64 3.38
CA SER A 41 8.75 6.00 4.77
C SER A 41 7.73 7.14 4.85
N GLN A 42 7.90 8.18 4.02
CA GLN A 42 6.97 9.32 3.96
C GLN A 42 5.60 8.91 3.42
N TYR A 43 5.57 8.02 2.42
CA TYR A 43 4.32 7.45 1.90
C TYR A 43 3.53 6.75 3.01
N PHE A 44 4.18 5.89 3.81
CA PHE A 44 3.52 5.20 4.91
C PHE A 44 3.00 6.17 5.98
N GLU A 45 3.78 7.21 6.31
CA GLU A 45 3.37 8.26 7.24
C GLU A 45 2.07 8.94 6.80
N GLU A 46 2.06 9.48 5.58
CA GLU A 46 0.91 10.21 5.05
C GLU A 46 -0.29 9.30 4.81
N LEU A 47 -0.06 8.06 4.34
CA LEU A 47 -1.14 7.09 4.17
C LEU A 47 -1.79 6.74 5.51
N CYS A 48 -1.01 6.49 6.56
CA CYS A 48 -1.56 6.15 7.88
C CYS A 48 -2.37 7.30 8.48
N ILE A 49 -1.93 8.55 8.29
CA ILE A 49 -2.71 9.74 8.66
C ILE A 49 -4.02 9.78 7.86
N LEU A 50 -3.94 9.53 6.55
CA LEU A 50 -5.09 9.58 5.64
C LEU A 50 -6.17 8.54 5.97
N ILE A 51 -5.76 7.32 6.34
CA ILE A 51 -6.68 6.22 6.69
C ILE A 51 -6.97 6.12 8.19
N ASP A 52 -6.50 7.08 8.98
CA ASP A 52 -6.68 7.14 10.43
C ASP A 52 -6.23 5.85 11.15
N MET A 53 -5.03 5.36 10.80
CA MET A 53 -4.41 4.19 11.44
C MET A 53 -3.16 4.57 12.25
N GLN A 54 -3.00 3.88 13.38
CA GLN A 54 -1.79 4.01 14.21
C GLN A 54 -0.64 3.23 13.58
N ARG A 55 0.49 3.91 13.35
CA ARG A 55 1.74 3.30 12.88
C ARG A 55 2.45 2.55 14.01
N GLU A 56 3.01 1.41 13.66
CA GLU A 56 3.93 0.62 14.48
C GLU A 56 5.29 0.53 13.75
N GLU A 57 6.00 -0.59 13.89
CA GLU A 57 7.31 -0.80 13.28
C GLU A 57 7.29 -0.77 11.75
N LEU A 58 8.35 -0.23 11.16
CA LEU A 58 8.60 -0.21 9.72
C LEU A 58 9.90 -0.97 9.43
N HIS A 59 9.81 -1.99 8.58
CA HIS A 59 10.95 -2.81 8.16
C HIS A 59 11.15 -2.70 6.65
N PHE A 60 12.41 -2.67 6.23
CA PHE A 60 12.83 -2.61 4.82
C PHE A 60 13.63 -3.84 4.45
N TRP A 61 13.48 -4.26 3.19
CA TRP A 61 14.38 -5.18 2.51
C TRP A 61 14.73 -4.57 1.15
N ASP A 62 16.03 -4.41 0.88
CA ASP A 62 16.60 -4.00 -0.40
C ASP A 62 18.11 -4.31 -0.39
N ASP A 63 18.77 -4.02 -1.51
CA ASP A 63 20.22 -4.26 -1.68
C ASP A 63 21.10 -3.08 -1.23
N ILE A 64 20.58 -2.13 -0.44
CA ILE A 64 21.38 -1.02 0.07
C ILE A 64 22.43 -1.56 1.05
N GLY A 65 23.71 -1.38 0.70
CA GLY A 65 24.84 -1.85 1.50
C GLY A 65 25.26 -3.29 1.20
N VAL A 66 24.61 -3.95 0.24
CA VAL A 66 25.00 -5.28 -0.27
C VAL A 66 26.14 -5.12 -1.29
N PRO A 67 27.17 -6.00 -1.31
CA PRO A 67 28.20 -6.01 -2.35
C PRO A 67 27.63 -6.12 -3.76
N ASP A 68 28.25 -5.49 -4.77
CA ASP A 68 27.71 -5.43 -6.13
C ASP A 68 27.49 -6.82 -6.76
N GLU A 69 28.36 -7.79 -6.46
CA GLU A 69 28.21 -9.18 -6.92
C GLU A 69 27.01 -9.94 -6.33
N GLU A 70 26.46 -9.48 -5.20
CA GLU A 70 25.34 -10.12 -4.49
C GLU A 70 24.00 -9.42 -4.76
N LYS A 71 24.01 -8.27 -5.45
CA LYS A 71 22.79 -7.50 -5.74
C LYS A 71 21.89 -8.22 -6.73
N GLN A 72 20.60 -7.99 -6.56
CA GLN A 72 19.60 -8.39 -7.53
C GLN A 72 19.78 -7.60 -8.83
N THR A 73 19.80 -8.33 -9.94
CA THR A 73 19.97 -7.78 -11.30
C THR A 73 18.76 -8.02 -12.19
N SER A 74 17.89 -8.98 -11.84
CA SER A 74 16.68 -9.26 -12.59
C SER A 74 15.65 -8.13 -12.43
N PRO A 75 14.98 -7.71 -13.51
CA PRO A 75 13.92 -6.69 -13.43
C PRO A 75 12.82 -7.01 -12.40
N HIS A 76 12.59 -8.29 -12.12
CA HIS A 76 11.57 -8.76 -11.20
C HIS A 76 12.01 -8.85 -9.74
N THR A 77 13.30 -8.69 -9.44
CA THR A 77 13.82 -8.82 -8.06
C THR A 77 14.59 -7.59 -7.59
N GLN A 78 14.99 -6.70 -8.51
CA GLN A 78 15.65 -5.45 -8.17
C GLN A 78 14.65 -4.36 -7.75
N GLY A 79 14.75 -3.93 -6.49
CA GLY A 79 13.99 -2.80 -5.96
C GLY A 79 13.91 -2.84 -4.43
N THR A 80 12.88 -2.20 -3.87
CA THR A 80 12.69 -2.07 -2.41
C THR A 80 11.39 -2.72 -1.98
N SER A 81 11.46 -3.56 -0.95
CA SER A 81 10.30 -4.06 -0.23
C SER A 81 10.23 -3.42 1.15
N ALA A 82 9.03 -3.10 1.62
CA ALA A 82 8.84 -2.61 2.97
C ALA A 82 7.51 -3.05 3.57
N VAL A 83 7.53 -3.25 4.89
CA VAL A 83 6.36 -3.58 5.69
C VAL A 83 6.21 -2.53 6.78
N GLN A 84 5.15 -1.74 6.70
CA GLN A 84 4.70 -0.89 7.78
C GLN A 84 3.65 -1.67 8.58
N PHE A 85 4.00 -2.10 9.78
CA PHE A 85 3.00 -2.54 10.73
C PHE A 85 2.15 -1.35 11.17
N ILE A 86 0.86 -1.58 11.28
CA ILE A 86 -0.10 -0.66 11.88
C ILE A 86 -0.81 -1.44 12.99
N LEU A 87 -1.47 -0.76 13.92
CA LEU A 87 -2.07 -1.43 15.08
C LEU A 87 -2.94 -2.62 14.62
N THR A 88 -2.52 -3.84 14.96
CA THR A 88 -3.16 -5.14 14.62
C THR A 88 -3.25 -5.52 13.13
N SER A 89 -2.53 -4.84 12.23
CA SER A 89 -2.54 -5.16 10.79
C SER A 89 -1.29 -4.62 10.06
N SER A 90 -1.26 -4.53 8.72
CA SER A 90 -0.05 -4.14 7.99
C SER A 90 -0.33 -3.49 6.63
N ILE A 91 0.63 -2.67 6.20
CA ILE A 91 0.74 -2.14 4.85
C ILE A 91 2.06 -2.63 4.26
N VAL A 92 2.00 -3.29 3.11
CA VAL A 92 3.17 -3.85 2.42
C VAL A 92 3.34 -3.16 1.08
N ILE A 93 4.58 -2.86 0.72
CA ILE A 93 4.95 -2.31 -0.59
C ILE A 93 6.11 -3.08 -1.19
N HIS A 94 6.05 -3.30 -2.50
CA HIS A 94 7.16 -3.79 -3.31
C HIS A 94 7.33 -2.85 -4.50
N THR A 95 8.51 -2.26 -4.66
CA THR A 95 8.88 -1.48 -5.83
C THR A 95 9.81 -2.31 -6.71
N LEU A 96 9.66 -2.19 -8.03
CA LEU A 96 10.54 -2.82 -9.02
C LEU A 96 11.13 -1.73 -9.92
N ASP A 97 12.41 -1.43 -9.71
CA ASP A 97 13.06 -0.22 -10.24
C ASP A 97 13.07 -0.21 -11.76
N GLN A 98 13.46 -1.33 -12.39
CA GLN A 98 13.53 -1.46 -13.84
C GLN A 98 12.15 -1.52 -14.52
N LEU A 99 11.12 -1.94 -13.78
CA LEU A 99 9.77 -2.09 -14.31
C LEU A 99 8.90 -0.85 -14.05
N GLU A 100 9.41 0.16 -13.34
CA GLU A 100 8.65 1.34 -12.93
C GLU A 100 7.31 0.96 -12.29
N ALA A 101 7.31 -0.11 -11.49
CA ALA A 101 6.10 -0.73 -10.95
C ALA A 101 6.11 -0.76 -9.42
N VAL A 102 4.92 -0.62 -8.83
CA VAL A 102 4.72 -0.64 -7.38
C VAL A 102 3.51 -1.50 -7.06
N TYR A 103 3.68 -2.45 -6.14
CA TYR A 103 2.63 -3.33 -5.64
C TYR A 103 2.38 -3.04 -4.17
N ILE A 104 1.13 -2.80 -3.80
CA ILE A 104 0.77 -2.35 -2.45
C ILE A 104 -0.38 -3.19 -1.91
N ASN A 105 -0.20 -3.71 -0.69
CA ASN A 105 -1.28 -4.32 0.10
C ASN A 105 -1.56 -3.42 1.30
N ILE A 106 -2.79 -2.94 1.44
CA ILE A 106 -3.24 -2.13 2.57
C ILE A 106 -4.29 -2.94 3.33
N PHE A 107 -3.85 -3.71 4.32
CA PHE A 107 -4.73 -4.53 5.15
C PHE A 107 -5.00 -3.81 6.47
N SER A 108 -6.27 -3.59 6.82
CA SER A 108 -6.66 -2.98 8.09
C SER A 108 -7.90 -3.66 8.68
N CYS A 109 -7.90 -3.84 10.01
CA CYS A 109 -9.10 -4.22 10.76
C CYS A 109 -10.08 -3.04 10.95
N LYS A 110 -9.58 -1.81 10.82
CA LYS A 110 -10.39 -0.58 10.85
C LYS A 110 -10.80 -0.22 9.43
N PHE A 111 -12.08 0.11 9.25
CA PHE A 111 -12.58 0.59 7.96
C PHE A 111 -11.91 1.91 7.56
N TYR A 112 -11.52 1.98 6.30
CA TYR A 112 -11.08 3.19 5.60
C TYR A 112 -11.69 3.21 4.19
N ASP A 113 -11.75 4.37 3.54
CA ASP A 113 -12.22 4.47 2.15
C ASP A 113 -11.12 3.99 1.18
N PRO A 114 -11.30 2.85 0.49
CA PRO A 114 -10.28 2.32 -0.40
C PRO A 114 -10.01 3.23 -1.60
N LYS A 115 -11.00 4.00 -2.05
CA LYS A 115 -10.83 4.93 -3.17
C LYS A 115 -10.00 6.15 -2.82
N VAL A 116 -9.98 6.54 -1.55
CA VAL A 116 -9.10 7.60 -1.07
C VAL A 116 -7.65 7.11 -1.03
N ALA A 117 -7.41 5.90 -0.49
CA ALA A 117 -6.08 5.28 -0.48
C ALA A 117 -5.55 5.03 -1.90
N GLU A 118 -6.34 4.46 -2.80
CA GLU A 118 -6.01 4.23 -4.21
C GLU A 118 -5.55 5.53 -4.90
N LYS A 119 -6.34 6.60 -4.83
CA LYS A 119 -6.01 7.90 -5.43
C LYS A 119 -4.73 8.50 -4.84
N PHE A 120 -4.54 8.35 -3.54
CA PHE A 120 -3.33 8.81 -2.86
C PHE A 120 -2.10 8.07 -3.39
N SER A 121 -2.14 6.74 -3.49
CA SER A 121 -1.03 5.93 -3.98
C SER A 121 -0.70 6.21 -5.44
N VAL A 122 -1.71 6.29 -6.31
CA VAL A 122 -1.53 6.65 -7.74
C VAL A 122 -0.83 8.01 -7.87
N LYS A 123 -1.26 9.01 -7.09
CA LYS A 123 -0.66 10.34 -7.11
C LYS A 123 0.76 10.33 -6.54
N TRP A 124 1.00 9.61 -5.45
CA TRP A 124 2.32 9.56 -4.79
C TRP A 124 3.41 9.04 -5.72
N PHE A 125 3.13 7.91 -6.38
CA PHE A 125 4.07 7.24 -7.28
C PHE A 125 3.98 7.74 -8.73
N SER A 126 3.11 8.72 -9.02
CA SER A 126 2.89 9.24 -10.38
C SER A 126 2.58 8.13 -11.40
N ALA A 127 1.78 7.14 -10.98
CA ALA A 127 1.45 5.99 -11.80
C ALA A 127 0.63 6.41 -13.04
N LYS A 128 0.97 5.84 -14.20
CA LYS A 128 0.27 6.08 -15.47
C LYS A 128 -0.90 5.13 -15.67
N ASP A 129 -0.79 3.93 -15.12
CA ASP A 129 -1.82 2.89 -15.14
C ASP A 129 -1.90 2.20 -13.78
N HIS A 130 -3.08 1.71 -13.40
CA HIS A 130 -3.26 0.99 -12.16
C HIS A 130 -4.44 0.03 -12.19
N SER A 131 -4.36 -1.03 -11.38
CA SER A 131 -5.49 -1.88 -11.02
C SER A 131 -5.66 -1.93 -9.51
N ALA A 132 -6.91 -2.07 -9.07
CA ALA A 132 -7.25 -2.11 -7.65
C ALA A 132 -8.23 -3.26 -7.39
N ARG A 133 -7.95 -4.08 -6.38
CA ARG A 133 -8.85 -5.12 -5.88
C ARG A 133 -9.15 -4.87 -4.42
N PHE A 134 -10.43 -4.92 -4.09
CA PHE A 134 -10.91 -4.75 -2.73
C PHE A 134 -11.43 -6.09 -2.22
N ILE A 135 -10.96 -6.50 -1.04
CA ILE A 135 -11.25 -7.80 -0.46
C ILE A 135 -11.74 -7.61 0.98
N ASP A 136 -12.84 -8.28 1.30
CA ASP A 136 -13.29 -8.45 2.67
C ASP A 136 -12.44 -9.52 3.37
N ARG A 137 -11.91 -9.19 4.54
CA ARG A 137 -11.13 -10.12 5.36
C ARG A 137 -12.06 -10.68 6.43
N VAL A 138 -12.54 -11.90 6.23
CA VAL A 138 -13.48 -12.63 7.11
C VAL A 138 -12.74 -13.57 8.05
#